data_AF-A0AA93AIJ8-F1
#
_entry.id   AF-A0AA93AIJ8-F1
#
_cell.length_a   1.000
_cell.length_b   1.000
_cell.length_c   1.000
_cell.angle_alpha   90.00
_cell.angle_beta   90.00
_cell.angle_gamma   90.00
#
_symmetry.space_group_name_H-M   'P 1'
#
loop_
_entity.id
_entity.type
_entity.pdbx_description
1 polymer ?
#
loop_
_entity_poly.entity_id
_entity_poly.type
_entity_poly.pdbx_seq_one_letter_code
_entity_poly.pdbx_strand_id
1 'polypeptide(L)'
;MIRLNKMELSDLSLSDYSVSSMTLSADHKTITLHADGATLFSINEMGDIFDSCDLIIESPNEIKISLYDHEEKKWMDNTVGDVLKDVCELLIDDDIFLRGFGLNTGMWMEIKILKPTDVTAILN
;
A
#
# COMPACT_ATOMS: atom_id res chain seq x y z
N MET A 1 -3.58 17.90 -8.32
CA MET A 1 -4.14 16.60 -8.74
C MET A 1 -3.34 16.03 -9.90
N ILE A 2 -2.55 15.01 -9.61
CA ILE A 2 -1.77 14.22 -10.58
C ILE A 2 -2.29 12.78 -10.52
N ARG A 3 -2.44 12.14 -11.67
CA ARG A 3 -2.81 10.72 -11.76
C ARG A 3 -1.65 9.94 -12.34
N LEU A 4 -1.18 8.94 -11.59
CA LEU A 4 -0.08 8.07 -11.98
C LEU A 4 -0.61 6.72 -12.45
N ASN A 5 -0.02 6.20 -13.52
CA ASN A 5 -0.23 4.83 -13.97
C ASN A 5 0.87 3.90 -13.43
N LYS A 6 0.68 2.58 -13.57
CA LYS A 6 1.60 1.56 -13.05
C LYS A 6 3.09 1.82 -13.30
N MET A 7 3.49 2.38 -14.44
CA MET A 7 4.91 2.65 -14.75
C MET A 7 5.48 3.82 -13.96
N GLU A 8 4.64 4.78 -13.56
CA GLU A 8 5.03 6.01 -12.85
C GLU A 8 5.00 5.81 -11.33
N LEU A 9 4.43 4.69 -10.87
CA LEU A 9 4.30 4.37 -9.46
C LEU A 9 5.58 3.82 -8.82
N SER A 10 6.58 3.42 -9.60
CA SER A 10 7.87 2.98 -9.05
C SER A 10 8.59 4.06 -8.26
N ASP A 11 8.27 5.32 -8.55
CA ASP A 11 8.88 6.49 -7.93
C ASP A 11 8.00 7.06 -6.79
N LEU A 12 6.87 6.41 -6.48
CA LEU A 12 5.95 6.82 -5.42
C LEU A 12 6.37 6.22 -4.07
N SER A 13 6.47 7.06 -3.05
CA SER A 13 6.70 6.65 -1.67
C SER A 13 5.59 7.14 -0.74
N LEU A 14 5.26 6.29 0.23
CA LEU A 14 4.31 6.56 1.31
C LEU A 14 4.96 6.46 2.71
N SER A 15 6.28 6.25 2.78
CA SER A 15 7.04 5.81 3.98
C SER A 15 6.91 6.69 5.23
N ASP A 16 6.60 7.97 5.06
CA ASP A 16 6.50 8.96 6.14
C ASP A 16 5.05 9.40 6.43
N TYR A 17 4.07 8.74 5.82
CA TYR A 17 2.66 9.14 5.84
C TYR A 17 1.79 8.06 6.48
N SER A 18 0.79 8.50 7.23
CA SER A 18 -0.22 7.65 7.85
C SER A 18 -1.27 7.22 6.84
N VAL A 19 -1.72 5.99 6.96
CA VAL A 19 -2.89 5.47 6.27
C VAL A 19 -4.13 5.88 7.04
N SER A 20 -4.88 6.83 6.48
CA SER A 20 -6.13 7.32 7.05
C SER A 20 -7.26 6.29 6.92
N SER A 21 -7.27 5.51 5.85
CA SER A 21 -8.20 4.40 5.67
C SER A 21 -7.74 3.44 4.57
N MET A 22 -8.17 2.18 4.71
CA MET A 22 -8.02 1.15 3.70
C MET A 22 -9.33 0.39 3.59
N THR A 23 -9.84 0.24 2.37
CA THR A 23 -11.11 -0.46 2.13
C THR A 23 -10.93 -1.49 1.02
N LEU A 24 -11.63 -2.61 1.17
CA LEU A 24 -11.85 -3.59 0.12
C LEU A 24 -13.31 -3.49 -0.31
N SER A 25 -13.55 -3.32 -1.61
CA SER A 25 -14.89 -3.25 -2.17
C SER A 25 -15.71 -4.51 -1.86
N ALA A 26 -17.04 -4.40 -1.86
CA ALA A 26 -17.93 -5.51 -1.52
C ALA A 26 -17.83 -6.71 -2.48
N ASP A 27 -17.38 -6.49 -3.72
CA ASP A 27 -17.10 -7.55 -4.69
C ASP A 27 -15.68 -8.13 -4.57
N HIS A 28 -14.90 -7.66 -3.58
CA HIS A 28 -13.52 -8.01 -3.32
C HIS A 28 -12.56 -7.73 -4.49
N LYS A 29 -12.91 -6.79 -5.37
CA LYS A 29 -12.14 -6.47 -6.58
C LYS A 29 -11.33 -5.19 -6.50
N THR A 30 -11.55 -4.33 -5.52
CA THR A 30 -10.87 -3.05 -5.47
C THR A 30 -10.39 -2.79 -4.06
N ILE A 31 -9.09 -2.57 -3.92
CA ILE A 31 -8.51 -2.01 -2.71
C ILE A 31 -8.33 -0.51 -2.94
N THR A 32 -8.81 0.28 -1.99
CA THR A 32 -8.50 1.71 -1.93
C THR A 32 -7.78 2.00 -0.63
N LEU A 33 -6.58 2.57 -0.73
CA LEU A 33 -5.77 3.05 0.38
C LEU A 33 -5.65 4.56 0.30
N HIS A 34 -5.96 5.24 1.40
CA HIS A 34 -5.91 6.69 1.53
C HIS A 34 -4.77 7.06 2.50
N ALA A 35 -3.71 7.67 2.00
CA ALA A 35 -2.60 8.17 2.81
C ALA A 35 -2.66 9.70 2.97
N ASP A 36 -2.24 10.21 4.13
CA ASP A 36 -2.16 11.65 4.46
C ASP A 36 -0.92 12.36 3.90
N GLY A 37 -0.43 11.83 2.79
CA GLY A 37 0.59 12.44 1.95
C GLY A 37 1.26 11.40 1.06
N ALA A 38 2.14 11.89 0.21
CA ALA A 38 3.01 11.07 -0.61
C ALA A 38 4.20 11.88 -1.12
N THR A 39 5.27 11.18 -1.44
CA THR A 39 6.43 11.76 -2.12
C THR A 39 6.61 11.07 -3.47
N LEU A 40 6.73 11.85 -4.56
CA LEU A 40 7.00 11.34 -5.90
C LEU A 40 8.42 11.71 -6.34
N PHE A 41 9.26 10.72 -6.61
CA PHE A 41 10.68 10.85 -6.95
C PHE A 41 10.95 10.82 -8.47
N SER A 42 10.04 11.35 -9.27
CA SER A 42 10.05 11.17 -10.73
C SER A 42 11.22 11.84 -11.47
N ILE A 43 11.79 12.95 -10.95
CA ILE A 43 12.75 13.79 -11.70
C ILE A 43 13.90 14.38 -10.85
N ASN A 44 13.70 14.64 -9.54
CA ASN A 44 14.72 15.25 -8.66
C ASN A 44 14.95 14.41 -7.39
N GLU A 45 16.15 14.45 -6.81
CA GLU A 45 16.47 13.72 -5.57
C GLU A 45 15.70 14.24 -4.35
N MET A 46 15.10 15.44 -4.44
CA MET A 46 14.32 16.01 -3.34
C MET A 46 12.90 15.46 -3.24
N GLY A 47 12.32 14.96 -4.35
CA GLY A 47 10.94 14.49 -4.41
C GLY A 47 9.90 15.61 -4.33
N ASP A 48 8.80 15.46 -5.06
CA ASP A 48 7.64 16.35 -4.91
C ASP A 48 6.71 15.80 -3.83
N ILE A 49 6.36 16.65 -2.86
CA ILE A 49 5.50 16.31 -1.72
C ILE A 49 4.05 16.70 -2.02
N PHE A 50 3.14 15.77 -1.74
CA PHE A 50 1.70 15.93 -1.88
C PHE A 50 1.02 15.77 -0.52
N ASP A 51 -0.08 16.50 -0.31
CA ASP A 51 -0.82 16.53 0.95
C ASP A 51 -1.69 15.27 1.13
N SER A 52 -1.96 14.53 0.05
CA SER A 52 -2.67 13.26 0.11
C SER A 52 -2.39 12.37 -1.09
N CYS A 53 -2.61 11.06 -0.90
CA CYS A 53 -2.55 10.07 -1.96
C CYS A 53 -3.65 9.03 -1.81
N ASP A 54 -4.42 8.84 -2.89
CA ASP A 54 -5.35 7.72 -3.04
C ASP A 54 -4.72 6.67 -3.94
N LEU A 55 -4.37 5.52 -3.38
CA LEU A 55 -3.88 4.36 -4.12
C LEU A 55 -5.04 3.39 -4.37
N ILE A 56 -5.36 3.17 -5.64
CA ILE A 56 -6.46 2.33 -6.10
C ILE A 56 -5.87 1.13 -6.83
N ILE A 57 -6.19 -0.06 -6.36
CA ILE A 57 -5.68 -1.34 -6.88
C ILE A 57 -6.86 -2.18 -7.33
N GLU A 58 -6.94 -2.48 -8.62
CA GLU A 58 -8.06 -3.20 -9.23
C GLU A 58 -7.76 -4.66 -9.53
N SER A 59 -8.80 -5.48 -9.39
CA SER A 59 -8.86 -6.93 -9.58
C SER A 59 -7.67 -7.68 -8.96
N PRO A 60 -7.50 -7.62 -7.63
CA PRO A 60 -6.53 -8.48 -6.98
C PRO A 60 -6.92 -9.94 -7.25
N ASN A 61 -6.07 -10.72 -7.92
CA ASN A 61 -6.35 -12.15 -8.13
C ASN A 61 -6.41 -12.88 -6.78
N GLU A 62 -5.53 -12.49 -5.88
CA GLU A 62 -5.46 -12.97 -4.52
C GLU A 62 -4.83 -11.88 -3.65
N ILE A 63 -5.39 -11.65 -2.45
CA ILE A 63 -4.83 -10.78 -1.42
C ILE A 63 -4.35 -11.68 -0.29
N LYS A 64 -3.07 -11.59 0.06
CA LYS A 64 -2.50 -12.26 1.23
C LYS A 64 -2.11 -11.20 2.24
N ILE A 65 -2.53 -11.39 3.47
CA ILE A 65 -2.14 -10.57 4.60
C ILE A 65 -1.30 -11.46 5.50
N SER A 66 -0.08 -11.02 5.82
CA SER A 66 0.82 -11.72 6.72
C SER A 66 1.30 -10.78 7.82
N LEU A 67 1.41 -11.29 9.05
CA LEU A 67 2.00 -10.59 10.17
C LEU A 67 3.34 -11.23 10.54
N TYR A 68 4.32 -10.41 10.89
CA TYR A 68 5.60 -10.91 11.37
C TYR A 68 5.53 -11.17 12.87
N ASP A 69 5.73 -12.43 13.26
CA ASP A 69 5.88 -12.83 14.66
C ASP A 69 7.34 -12.65 15.07
N HIS A 70 7.58 -11.75 16.03
CA HIS A 70 8.92 -11.47 16.54
C HIS A 70 9.49 -12.59 17.41
N GLU A 71 8.65 -13.31 18.15
CA GLU A 71 9.07 -14.40 19.02
C GLU A 71 9.49 -15.61 18.17
N GLU A 72 8.68 -15.93 17.16
CA GLU A 72 8.90 -17.05 16.25
C GLU A 72 9.83 -16.70 15.06
N LYS A 73 10.13 -15.42 14.87
CA LYS A 73 10.96 -14.88 13.77
C LYS A 73 10.51 -15.31 12.38
N LYS A 74 9.20 -15.29 12.14
CA LYS A 74 8.59 -15.74 10.88
C LYS A 74 7.36 -14.94 10.52
N TRP A 75 7.05 -14.90 9.22
CA TRP A 75 5.76 -14.43 8.74
C TRP A 75 4.69 -15.50 8.97
N MET A 76 3.54 -15.07 9.46
CA MET A 76 2.37 -15.90 9.69
C MET A 76 1.20 -15.34 8.89
N ASP A 77 0.44 -16.24 8.26
CA ASP A 77 -0.79 -15.84 7.58
C ASP A 77 -1.76 -15.22 8.58
N ASN A 78 -2.25 -14.04 8.25
CA ASN A 78 -3.20 -13.33 9.07
C ASN A 78 -4.62 -13.55 8.53
N THR A 79 -5.39 -14.35 9.25
CA THR A 79 -6.81 -14.57 8.93
C THR A 79 -7.70 -13.43 9.44
N VAL A 80 -7.15 -12.52 10.24
CA VAL A 80 -7.87 -11.35 10.78
C VAL A 80 -7.62 -10.18 9.83
N GLY A 81 -8.68 -9.54 9.33
CA GLY A 81 -8.60 -8.40 8.40
C GLY A 81 -8.09 -7.12 9.07
N ASP A 82 -6.85 -7.12 9.56
CA ASP A 82 -6.18 -5.90 10.01
C ASP A 82 -5.80 -5.02 8.81
N VAL A 83 -5.62 -3.73 9.06
CA VAL A 83 -5.25 -2.72 8.05
C VAL A 83 -3.95 -2.03 8.43
N LEU A 84 -3.30 -1.39 7.47
CA LEU A 84 -2.09 -0.62 7.72
C LEU A 84 -2.42 0.67 8.46
N LYS A 85 -1.60 1.02 9.45
CA LYS A 85 -1.56 2.34 10.10
C LYS A 85 -0.68 3.32 9.32
N ASP A 86 0.44 2.82 8.83
CA ASP A 86 1.41 3.51 8.01
C ASP A 86 1.97 2.49 7.00
N VAL A 87 2.46 2.99 5.87
CA VAL A 87 3.14 2.16 4.87
C VAL A 87 4.60 2.56 4.93
N CYS A 88 5.50 1.67 5.34
CA CYS A 88 6.93 1.95 5.32
C CYS A 88 7.58 1.61 3.96
N GLU A 89 6.97 0.70 3.20
CA GLU A 89 7.48 0.22 1.91
C GLU A 89 6.32 -0.07 0.96
N LEU A 90 6.41 0.51 -0.23
CA LEU A 90 5.51 0.27 -1.37
C LEU A 90 6.36 -0.30 -2.51
N LEU A 91 6.10 -1.54 -2.91
CA LEU A 91 6.74 -2.16 -4.07
C LEU A 91 5.67 -2.45 -5.11
N ILE A 92 5.84 -1.92 -6.31
CA ILE A 92 4.90 -2.10 -7.42
C ILE A 92 5.65 -2.70 -8.61
N ASP A 93 5.32 -3.95 -8.91
CA ASP A 93 5.79 -4.70 -10.08
C ASP A 93 4.60 -5.52 -10.62
N ASP A 94 4.82 -6.72 -11.15
CA ASP A 94 3.76 -7.69 -11.45
C ASP A 94 2.85 -7.95 -10.23
N ASP A 95 3.42 -8.03 -9.03
CA ASP A 95 2.70 -8.04 -7.76
C ASP A 95 2.85 -6.69 -7.06
N ILE A 96 1.93 -6.37 -6.15
CA ILE A 96 2.08 -5.23 -5.24
C ILE A 96 2.34 -5.75 -3.83
N PHE A 97 3.28 -5.11 -3.15
CA PHE A 97 3.53 -5.30 -1.73
C PHE A 97 3.38 -3.97 -1.01
N LEU A 98 2.50 -3.97 -0.01
CA LEU A 98 2.42 -2.91 0.98
C LEU A 98 2.97 -3.48 2.28
N ARG A 99 4.00 -2.87 2.84
CA ARG A 99 4.51 -3.22 4.17
C ARG A 99 4.45 -2.02 5.08
N GLY A 100 4.21 -2.29 6.35
CA GLY A 100 4.16 -1.26 7.36
C GLY A 100 3.64 -1.83 8.66
N PHE A 101 3.11 -0.95 9.51
CA PHE A 101 2.63 -1.35 10.82
C PHE A 101 1.12 -1.62 10.80
N GLY A 102 0.70 -2.76 11.36
CA GLY A 102 -0.71 -3.08 11.56
C GLY A 102 -1.36 -2.12 12.56
N LEU A 103 -2.54 -1.60 12.21
CA LEU A 103 -3.24 -0.60 13.01
C LEU A 103 -3.69 -1.14 14.37
N ASN A 104 -4.24 -2.34 14.40
CA ASN A 104 -4.77 -2.92 15.63
C ASN A 104 -3.75 -3.85 16.30
N THR A 105 -3.02 -4.62 15.51
CA THR A 105 -2.07 -5.61 16.02
C THR A 105 -0.77 -4.98 16.52
N GLY A 106 -0.39 -3.82 15.98
CA GLY A 106 0.90 -3.22 16.27
C GLY A 106 2.07 -4.12 15.87
N MET A 107 1.89 -4.94 14.84
CA MET A 107 2.91 -5.83 14.31
C MET A 107 3.32 -5.38 12.90
N TRP A 108 4.52 -5.76 12.47
CA TRP A 108 4.87 -5.63 11.06
C TRP A 108 3.91 -6.47 10.22
N MET A 109 3.36 -5.86 9.19
CA MET A 109 2.38 -6.45 8.30
C MET A 109 2.85 -6.34 6.85
N GLU A 110 2.60 -7.38 6.08
CA GLU A 110 2.72 -7.39 4.62
C GLU A 110 1.35 -7.67 4.02
N ILE A 111 0.90 -6.80 3.13
CA ILE A 111 -0.25 -7.03 2.26
C ILE A 111 0.30 -7.27 0.86
N LYS A 112 0.24 -8.51 0.41
CA LYS A 112 0.63 -8.93 -0.93
C LYS A 112 -0.60 -9.05 -1.81
N ILE A 113 -0.59 -8.33 -2.93
CA ILE A 113 -1.65 -8.34 -3.93
C ILE A 113 -1.09 -8.94 -5.21
N LEU A 114 -1.60 -10.11 -5.58
CA LEU A 114 -1.10 -10.88 -6.72
C LEU A 114 -1.68 -10.37 -8.04
N LYS A 115 -0.80 -9.95 -8.95
CA LYS A 115 -1.13 -9.61 -10.34
C LYS A 115 -2.40 -8.76 -10.49
N PRO A 116 -2.47 -7.55 -9.91
CA PRO A 116 -3.61 -6.66 -10.12
C PRO A 116 -3.72 -6.28 -11.60
N THR A 117 -4.95 -6.07 -12.07
CA THR A 117 -5.18 -5.69 -13.48
C THR A 117 -4.84 -4.23 -13.74
N ASP A 118 -5.06 -3.37 -12.76
CA ASP A 118 -4.72 -1.95 -12.84
C ASP A 118 -4.32 -1.40 -11.48
N VAL A 119 -3.49 -0.37 -11.51
CA VAL A 119 -2.96 0.32 -10.34
C VAL A 119 -2.86 1.80 -10.66
N THR A 120 -3.59 2.61 -9.91
CA THR A 120 -3.61 4.06 -10.07
C THR A 120 -3.30 4.72 -8.73
N ALA A 121 -2.46 5.76 -8.73
CA ALA A 121 -2.40 6.72 -7.62
C ALA A 121 -2.94 8.09 -8.05
N ILE A 122 -3.67 8.75 -7.15
CA ILE A 122 -4.15 10.13 -7.32
C ILE A 122 -3.53 10.98 -6.22
N LEU A 123 -2.67 11.92 -6.61
CA LEU A 123 -1.91 12.79 -5.71
C LEU A 123 -2.51 14.19 -5.70
N ASN A 124 -2.75 14.78 -4.52
CA ASN A 124 -3.27 16.15 -4.40
C ASN A 124 -2.33 17.08 -3.66
#